data_AF-A0A1N6DRJ2-F1
#
_entry.id   AF-A0A1N6DRJ2-F1
#
_cell.length_a   1.000
_cell.length_b   1.000
_cell.length_c   1.000
_cell.angle_alpha   90.00
_cell.angle_beta   90.00
_cell.angle_gamma   90.00
#
_symmetry.space_group_name_H-M   'P 1'
#
loop_
_entity.id
_entity.type
_entity.pdbx_description
1 polymer ?
#
loop_
_entity_poly.entity_id
_entity_poly.type
_entity_poly.pdbx_seq_one_letter_code
_entity_poly.pdbx_strand_id
1 'polypeptide(L)'
;MPSPLSIILFGVLLPALATVTVLIAAWRVGRRLDLKVRGGLAVALALGLGDLAGHLGVAWPAWPPSEVTDRIPILVGVAILAALVAVLGGPGRRWLSWVNRAVVSGVTIAVIVSPAFGEAWSAPATLFGAALLGIGMILAWANLDALATRCSGAGIFLPLLLISSGASVALLVSGSMVLALLAGVLSAALAACGLVAWRVPAIGFGPGGPSIVVVVLASLLLINRFYAELPSGSVALFAVAPAAVWFGQLGTIRSRAPWIRTLAATAAVLVPVALAIGLAVAAMPSYEY
;
A
#
# COMPACT_ATOMS: atom_id res chain seq x y z
N MET A 1 4.98 -26.19 -0.17
CA MET A 1 4.85 -25.05 0.78
C MET A 1 6.25 -24.52 1.09
N PRO A 2 6.48 -23.20 1.07
CA PRO A 2 7.75 -22.62 1.48
C PRO A 2 8.05 -22.96 2.95
N SER A 3 9.33 -23.17 3.29
CA SER A 3 9.73 -23.40 4.68
C SER A 3 9.49 -22.13 5.52
N PRO A 4 9.19 -22.23 6.83
CA PRO A 4 9.02 -21.05 7.68
C PRO A 4 10.22 -20.09 7.63
N LEU A 5 11.43 -20.65 7.51
CA LEU A 5 12.66 -19.89 7.34
C LEU A 5 12.68 -19.09 6.03
N SER A 6 12.25 -19.69 4.91
CA SER A 6 12.16 -18.96 3.63
C SER A 6 11.15 -17.81 3.68
N ILE A 7 10.01 -18.00 4.36
CA ILE A 7 9.02 -16.94 4.56
C ILE A 7 9.61 -15.76 5.32
N ILE A 8 10.35 -16.03 6.41
CA ILE A 8 10.99 -14.97 7.21
C ILE A 8 12.07 -14.26 6.40
N LEU A 9 12.93 -15.00 5.71
CA LEU A 9 14.04 -14.42 4.96
C LEU A 9 13.54 -13.57 3.78
N PHE A 10 12.64 -14.12 2.96
CA PHE A 10 12.21 -13.48 1.72
C PHE A 10 11.01 -12.55 1.88
N GLY A 11 10.05 -12.92 2.73
CA GLY A 11 8.83 -12.13 2.95
C GLY A 11 9.01 -10.97 3.94
N VAL A 12 10.01 -11.03 4.83
CA VAL A 12 10.20 -10.02 5.89
C VAL A 12 11.59 -9.38 5.84
N LEU A 13 12.65 -10.18 5.94
CA LEU A 13 14.00 -9.65 6.12
C LEU A 13 14.50 -8.94 4.86
N LEU A 14 14.38 -9.58 3.69
CA LEU A 14 14.82 -9.02 2.41
C LEU A 14 14.18 -7.65 2.09
N PRO A 15 12.83 -7.49 2.09
CA PRO A 15 12.22 -6.19 1.79
C PRO A 15 12.55 -5.14 2.87
N ALA A 16 12.64 -5.52 4.14
CA ALA A 16 13.04 -4.59 5.20
C ALA A 16 14.48 -4.08 5.01
N LEU A 17 15.44 -4.97 4.72
CA LEU A 17 16.83 -4.60 4.47
C LEU A 17 17.00 -3.75 3.21
N ALA A 18 16.29 -4.08 2.12
CA ALA A 18 16.28 -3.27 0.91
C ALA A 18 15.73 -1.86 1.21
N THR A 19 14.61 -1.76 1.93
CA THR A 19 14.00 -0.49 2.35
C THR A 19 14.97 0.35 3.19
N VAL A 20 15.58 -0.23 4.23
CA VAL A 20 16.55 0.46 5.10
C VAL A 20 17.76 0.95 4.29
N THR A 21 18.30 0.10 3.42
CA THR A 21 19.45 0.44 2.57
C THR A 21 19.15 1.65 1.69
N VAL A 22 17.99 1.67 1.02
CA VAL A 22 17.57 2.78 0.16
C VAL A 22 17.39 4.06 0.97
N LEU A 23 16.76 4.00 2.15
CA LEU A 23 16.59 5.17 3.00
C LEU A 23 17.93 5.73 3.50
N ILE A 24 18.85 4.88 3.94
CA ILE A 24 20.18 5.30 4.40
C ILE A 24 20.98 5.92 3.23
N ALA A 25 20.93 5.31 2.05
CA ALA A 25 21.59 5.82 0.86
C ALA A 25 21.03 7.19 0.47
N ALA A 26 19.70 7.33 0.37
CA ALA A 26 19.02 8.57 0.04
C ALA A 26 19.34 9.68 1.06
N TRP A 27 19.36 9.34 2.35
CA TRP A 27 19.72 10.27 3.42
C TRP A 27 21.19 10.73 3.33
N ARG A 28 22.13 9.79 3.11
CA ARG A 28 23.56 10.12 2.96
C ARG A 28 23.83 10.98 1.74
N VAL A 29 23.24 10.65 0.60
CA VAL A 29 23.38 11.42 -0.65
C VAL A 29 22.75 12.80 -0.49
N GLY A 30 21.55 12.88 0.09
CA GLY A 30 20.88 14.15 0.36
C GLY A 30 21.71 15.09 1.24
N ARG A 31 22.34 14.55 2.30
CA ARG A 31 23.23 15.34 3.17
C ARG A 31 24.50 15.82 2.46
N ARG A 32 25.07 15.03 1.53
CA ARG A 32 26.31 15.40 0.82
C ARG A 32 26.09 16.46 -0.25
N LEU A 33 24.95 16.40 -0.94
CA LEU A 33 24.65 17.28 -2.07
C LEU A 33 23.86 18.53 -1.66
N ASP A 34 23.65 18.75 -0.36
CA ASP A 34 22.73 19.77 0.20
C ASP A 34 21.35 19.77 -0.50
N LEU A 35 20.95 18.61 -1.00
CA LEU A 35 19.65 18.44 -1.59
C LEU A 35 18.68 18.43 -0.42
N LYS A 36 17.72 19.36 -0.42
CA LYS A 36 16.46 19.18 0.30
C LYS A 36 15.70 18.03 -0.36
N VAL A 37 16.24 16.82 -0.24
CA VAL A 37 15.59 15.59 -0.67
C VAL A 37 14.29 15.56 0.11
N ARG A 38 13.19 15.77 -0.61
CA ARG A 38 11.86 15.67 -0.02
C ARG A 38 11.74 14.23 0.47
N GLY A 39 11.67 14.04 1.78
CA GLY A 39 11.64 12.71 2.41
C GLY A 39 10.62 11.75 1.77
N GLY A 40 9.55 12.30 1.18
CA GLY A 40 8.57 11.56 0.39
C GLY A 40 9.15 10.75 -0.79
N LEU A 41 10.11 11.27 -1.55
CA LEU A 41 10.73 10.51 -2.66
C LEU A 41 11.57 9.35 -2.13
N ALA A 42 12.35 9.59 -1.08
CA ALA A 42 13.17 8.56 -0.44
C ALA A 42 12.29 7.42 0.09
N VAL A 43 11.16 7.75 0.74
CA VAL A 43 10.19 6.76 1.22
C VAL A 43 9.51 6.03 0.06
N ALA A 44 9.12 6.72 -1.01
CA ALA A 44 8.52 6.07 -2.18
C ALA A 44 9.48 5.08 -2.84
N LEU A 45 10.74 5.47 -3.05
CA LEU A 45 11.77 4.58 -3.58
C LEU A 45 12.05 3.42 -2.62
N ALA A 46 12.12 3.67 -1.33
CA ALA A 46 12.39 2.64 -0.34
C ALA A 46 11.25 1.60 -0.26
N LEU A 47 9.99 2.06 -0.21
CA LEU A 47 8.83 1.17 -0.24
C LEU A 47 8.75 0.40 -1.56
N GLY A 48 8.92 1.07 -2.71
CA GLY A 48 8.81 0.43 -4.01
C GLY A 48 9.93 -0.57 -4.27
N LEU A 49 11.19 -0.22 -4.01
CA LEU A 49 12.32 -1.13 -4.18
C LEU A 49 12.33 -2.24 -3.12
N GLY A 50 11.89 -1.96 -1.90
CA GLY A 50 11.67 -2.97 -0.87
C GLY A 50 10.61 -3.99 -1.30
N ASP A 51 9.48 -3.52 -1.82
CA ASP A 51 8.41 -4.36 -2.32
C ASP A 51 8.84 -5.22 -3.52
N LEU A 52 9.56 -4.64 -4.48
CA LEU A 52 10.16 -5.39 -5.59
C LEU A 52 11.13 -6.48 -5.10
N ALA A 53 12.00 -6.17 -4.14
CA ALA A 53 12.91 -7.15 -3.57
C ALA A 53 12.16 -8.30 -2.89
N GLY A 54 11.09 -8.01 -2.16
CA GLY A 54 10.23 -9.04 -1.56
C GLY A 54 9.50 -9.89 -2.61
N HIS A 55 9.02 -9.30 -3.70
CA HIS A 55 8.43 -10.05 -4.81
C HIS A 55 9.41 -11.06 -5.40
N LEU A 56 10.67 -10.68 -5.65
CA LEU A 56 11.70 -11.61 -6.15
C LEU A 56 11.91 -12.81 -5.23
N GLY A 57 11.71 -12.64 -3.92
CA GLY A 57 11.86 -13.71 -2.94
C GLY A 57 10.59 -14.56 -2.71
N VAL A 58 9.40 -13.97 -2.88
CA VAL A 58 8.11 -14.65 -2.63
C VAL A 58 7.54 -15.29 -3.88
N ALA A 59 7.52 -14.55 -4.99
CA ALA A 59 6.92 -14.94 -6.25
C ALA A 59 7.68 -14.28 -7.40
N TRP A 60 8.66 -15.00 -7.95
CA TRP A 60 9.43 -14.51 -9.09
C TRP A 60 8.50 -14.29 -10.29
N PRO A 61 8.38 -13.06 -10.81
CA PRO A 61 7.42 -12.77 -11.87
C PRO A 61 7.85 -13.41 -13.18
N ALA A 62 6.92 -14.06 -13.87
CA ALA A 62 7.16 -14.57 -15.22
C ALA A 62 7.26 -13.42 -16.24
N TRP A 63 8.09 -13.61 -17.28
CA TRP A 63 8.16 -12.68 -18.41
C TRP A 63 8.02 -13.43 -19.74
N PRO A 64 6.94 -13.20 -20.52
CA PRO A 64 5.84 -12.25 -20.27
C PRO A 64 4.94 -12.64 -19.08
N PRO A 65 4.19 -11.70 -18.46
CA PRO A 65 3.29 -12.00 -17.33
C PRO A 65 2.23 -13.04 -17.72
N SER A 66 2.25 -14.19 -17.06
CA SER A 66 1.27 -15.27 -17.25
C SER A 66 0.11 -15.19 -16.26
N GLU A 67 0.41 -14.77 -15.03
CA GLU A 67 -0.57 -14.60 -13.96
C GLU A 67 -0.83 -13.11 -13.69
N VAL A 68 -1.90 -12.80 -12.96
CA VAL A 68 -2.21 -11.41 -12.59
C VAL A 68 -1.25 -10.90 -11.50
N THR A 69 -0.75 -11.80 -10.67
CA THR A 69 0.30 -11.57 -9.66
C THR A 69 1.62 -11.10 -10.29
N ASP A 70 2.00 -11.64 -11.44
CA ASP A 70 3.20 -11.23 -12.22
C ASP A 70 3.18 -9.75 -12.63
N ARG A 71 2.01 -9.12 -12.62
CA ARG A 71 1.81 -7.72 -13.03
C ARG A 71 2.07 -6.72 -11.91
N ILE A 72 2.08 -7.16 -10.64
CA ILE A 72 2.25 -6.26 -9.48
C ILE A 72 3.62 -5.54 -9.54
N PRO A 73 4.77 -6.20 -9.83
CA PRO A 73 6.05 -5.51 -9.94
C PRO A 73 6.07 -4.39 -11.00
N ILE A 74 5.35 -4.56 -12.11
CA ILE A 74 5.21 -3.53 -13.15
C ILE A 74 4.45 -2.33 -12.59
N LEU A 75 3.34 -2.58 -11.88
CA LEU A 75 2.54 -1.54 -11.24
C LEU A 75 3.30 -0.79 -10.13
N VAL A 76 4.18 -1.49 -9.39
CA VAL A 76 5.11 -0.86 -8.44
C VAL A 76 6.07 0.08 -9.17
N GLY A 77 6.61 -0.33 -10.32
CA GLY A 77 7.41 0.54 -11.19
C GLY A 77 6.66 1.79 -11.63
N VAL A 78 5.40 1.63 -12.08
CA VAL A 78 4.51 2.76 -12.44
C VAL A 78 4.28 3.69 -11.23
N ALA A 79 4.09 3.14 -10.03
CA ALA A 79 3.90 3.92 -8.82
C ALA A 79 5.17 4.70 -8.43
N ILE A 80 6.37 4.12 -8.61
CA ILE A 80 7.65 4.82 -8.43
C ILE A 80 7.77 6.00 -9.40
N LEU A 81 7.45 5.79 -10.68
CA LEU A 81 7.44 6.87 -11.68
C LEU A 81 6.43 7.96 -11.31
N ALA A 82 5.25 7.58 -10.84
CA ALA A 82 4.25 8.52 -10.36
C ALA A 82 4.72 9.33 -9.14
N ALA A 83 5.48 8.71 -8.23
CA ALA A 83 6.11 9.41 -7.12
C ALA A 83 7.17 10.42 -7.59
N LEU A 84 7.98 10.05 -8.59
CA LEU A 84 8.95 10.97 -9.21
C LEU A 84 8.24 12.17 -9.84
N VAL A 85 7.17 11.95 -10.62
CA VAL A 85 6.36 13.02 -11.22
C VAL A 85 5.76 13.94 -10.15
N ALA A 86 5.22 13.37 -9.05
CA ALA A 86 4.65 14.16 -7.96
C ALA A 86 5.70 15.04 -7.26
N VAL A 87 6.93 14.56 -7.12
CA VAL A 87 8.03 15.29 -6.48
C VAL A 87 8.56 16.38 -7.40
N LEU A 88 8.77 16.08 -8.68
CA LEU A 88 9.32 16.99 -9.69
C LEU A 88 8.31 18.06 -10.15
N GLY A 89 7.01 17.77 -10.13
CA GLY A 89 5.96 18.68 -10.61
C GLY A 89 5.83 19.98 -9.78
N GLY A 90 6.36 20.00 -8.56
CA GLY A 90 6.34 21.17 -7.69
C GLY A 90 4.94 21.56 -7.19
N PRO A 91 4.85 22.53 -6.26
CA PRO A 91 3.59 22.91 -5.61
C PRO A 91 2.60 23.64 -6.55
N GLY A 92 3.08 24.26 -7.62
CA GLY A 92 2.26 25.04 -8.57
C GLY A 92 1.44 24.20 -9.55
N ARG A 93 1.69 22.88 -9.65
CA ARG A 93 1.04 22.00 -10.63
C ARG A 93 0.09 21.00 -9.98
N ARG A 94 -0.83 21.49 -9.13
CA ARG A 94 -1.83 20.63 -8.45
C ARG A 94 -2.70 19.82 -9.42
N TRP A 95 -2.99 20.36 -10.61
CA TRP A 95 -3.75 19.61 -11.62
C TRP A 95 -2.98 18.36 -12.10
N LEU A 96 -1.64 18.45 -12.20
CA LEU A 96 -0.79 17.35 -12.64
C LEU A 96 -0.81 16.19 -11.63
N SER A 97 -0.94 16.46 -10.33
CA SER A 97 -1.06 15.39 -9.34
C SER A 97 -2.39 14.65 -9.46
N TRP A 98 -3.49 15.33 -9.79
CA TRP A 98 -4.77 14.69 -10.07
C TRP A 98 -4.74 13.86 -11.35
N VAL A 99 -4.14 14.38 -12.42
CA VAL A 99 -3.95 13.62 -13.67
C VAL A 99 -3.09 12.39 -13.42
N ASN A 100 -1.98 12.53 -12.68
CA ASN A 100 -1.11 11.41 -12.31
C ASN A 100 -1.87 10.32 -11.53
N ARG A 101 -2.67 10.71 -10.53
CA ARG A 101 -3.53 9.78 -9.78
C ARG A 101 -4.53 9.08 -10.70
N ALA A 102 -5.22 9.82 -11.56
CA ALA A 102 -6.21 9.26 -12.47
C ALA A 102 -5.59 8.26 -13.45
N VAL A 103 -4.44 8.61 -14.04
CA VAL A 103 -3.71 7.73 -14.96
C VAL A 103 -3.24 6.47 -14.25
N VAL A 104 -2.57 6.57 -13.12
CA VAL A 104 -2.05 5.39 -12.40
C VAL A 104 -3.17 4.51 -11.86
N SER A 105 -4.25 5.09 -11.33
CA SER A 105 -5.43 4.33 -10.92
C SER A 105 -6.09 3.65 -12.11
N GLY A 106 -6.29 4.34 -13.23
CA GLY A 106 -6.84 3.76 -14.44
C GLY A 106 -5.99 2.60 -14.98
N VAL A 107 -4.66 2.77 -15.03
CA VAL A 107 -3.72 1.72 -15.43
C VAL A 107 -3.79 0.53 -14.48
N THR A 108 -3.80 0.77 -13.16
CA THR A 108 -3.90 -0.30 -12.16
C THR A 108 -5.18 -1.13 -12.34
N ILE A 109 -6.34 -0.46 -12.45
CA ILE A 109 -7.61 -1.15 -12.66
C ILE A 109 -7.62 -1.89 -13.99
N ALA A 110 -7.16 -1.28 -15.08
CA ALA A 110 -7.11 -1.93 -16.39
C ALA A 110 -6.20 -3.16 -16.37
N VAL A 111 -5.01 -3.06 -15.77
CA VAL A 111 -4.04 -4.17 -15.72
C VAL A 111 -4.53 -5.32 -14.84
N ILE A 112 -5.17 -5.04 -13.71
CA ILE A 112 -5.64 -6.08 -12.78
C ILE A 112 -6.96 -6.71 -13.23
N VAL A 113 -7.92 -5.90 -13.67
CA VAL A 113 -9.29 -6.37 -13.93
C VAL A 113 -9.48 -6.80 -15.39
N SER A 114 -8.56 -6.45 -16.31
CA SER A 114 -8.68 -6.83 -17.74
C SER A 114 -8.98 -8.31 -18.01
N PRO A 115 -8.35 -9.29 -17.34
CA PRO A 115 -8.64 -10.70 -17.62
C PRO A 115 -10.04 -11.13 -17.16
N ALA A 116 -10.63 -10.39 -16.21
CA ALA A 116 -11.99 -10.65 -15.73
C ALA A 116 -13.08 -10.02 -16.64
N PHE A 117 -12.69 -9.17 -17.59
CA PHE A 117 -13.62 -8.56 -18.53
C PHE A 117 -14.05 -9.56 -19.60
N GLY A 118 -15.37 -9.76 -19.75
CA GLY A 118 -15.97 -10.61 -20.77
C GLY A 118 -16.57 -11.92 -20.23
N GLU A 119 -16.02 -12.47 -19.14
CA GLU A 119 -16.56 -13.70 -18.56
C GLU A 119 -17.63 -13.44 -17.50
N ALA A 120 -17.44 -12.43 -16.65
CA ALA A 120 -18.30 -12.22 -15.49
C ALA A 120 -19.39 -11.15 -15.71
N TRP A 121 -19.09 -10.07 -16.44
CA TRP A 121 -19.88 -8.84 -16.43
C TRP A 121 -20.26 -8.39 -17.85
N SER A 122 -21.44 -7.77 -17.98
CA SER A 122 -21.81 -7.04 -19.19
C SER A 122 -20.95 -5.79 -19.37
N ALA A 123 -20.70 -5.37 -20.62
CA ALA A 123 -19.83 -4.22 -20.91
C ALA A 123 -20.19 -2.93 -20.14
N PRO A 124 -21.47 -2.56 -19.95
CA PRO A 124 -21.82 -1.40 -19.13
C PRO A 124 -21.48 -1.58 -17.64
N ALA A 125 -21.73 -2.77 -17.08
CA ALA A 125 -21.40 -3.08 -15.69
C ALA A 125 -19.88 -3.07 -15.46
N THR A 126 -19.11 -3.57 -16.43
CA THR A 126 -17.64 -3.49 -16.48
C THR A 126 -17.14 -2.07 -16.40
N LEU A 127 -17.62 -1.18 -17.27
CA LEU A 127 -17.19 0.22 -17.29
C LEU A 127 -17.55 0.92 -15.98
N PHE A 128 -18.78 0.71 -15.48
CA PHE A 128 -19.23 1.32 -14.24
C PHE A 128 -18.41 0.86 -13.02
N GLY A 129 -18.20 -0.44 -12.86
CA GLY A 129 -17.43 -0.98 -11.73
C GLY A 129 -15.95 -0.60 -11.81
N ALA A 130 -15.35 -0.61 -13.01
CA ALA A 130 -13.97 -0.15 -13.20
C ALA A 130 -13.84 1.36 -12.86
N ALA A 131 -14.79 2.18 -13.29
CA ALA A 131 -14.82 3.61 -12.94
C ALA A 131 -14.96 3.82 -11.42
N LEU A 132 -15.84 3.07 -10.76
CA LEU A 132 -16.04 3.17 -9.32
C LEU A 132 -14.77 2.78 -8.53
N LEU A 133 -14.11 1.69 -8.92
CA LEU A 133 -12.84 1.27 -8.33
C LEU A 133 -11.73 2.32 -8.57
N GLY A 134 -11.65 2.86 -9.79
CA GLY A 134 -10.70 3.92 -10.12
C GLY A 134 -10.91 5.18 -9.28
N ILE A 135 -12.16 5.64 -9.14
CA ILE A 135 -12.51 6.76 -8.27
C ILE A 135 -12.13 6.47 -6.82
N GLY A 136 -12.47 5.29 -6.30
CA GLY A 136 -12.11 4.87 -4.95
C GLY A 136 -10.61 4.92 -4.70
N MET A 137 -9.81 4.44 -5.66
CA MET A 137 -8.35 4.46 -5.59
C MET A 137 -7.78 5.88 -5.64
N ILE A 138 -8.33 6.77 -6.49
CA ILE A 138 -7.96 8.19 -6.55
C ILE A 138 -8.25 8.88 -5.20
N LEU A 139 -9.42 8.61 -4.60
CA LEU A 139 -9.81 9.17 -3.31
C LEU A 139 -8.93 8.64 -2.17
N ALA A 140 -8.62 7.33 -2.15
CA ALA A 140 -7.71 6.73 -1.18
C ALA A 140 -6.30 7.35 -1.25
N TRP A 141 -5.81 7.58 -2.47
CA TRP A 141 -4.54 8.28 -2.68
C TRP A 141 -4.61 9.72 -2.21
N ALA A 142 -5.64 10.47 -2.62
CA ALA A 142 -5.84 11.85 -2.17
C ALA A 142 -5.89 11.97 -0.64
N ASN A 143 -6.57 11.02 0.01
CA ASN A 143 -6.66 10.90 1.45
C ASN A 143 -5.28 10.68 2.10
N LEU A 144 -4.51 9.70 1.62
CA LEU A 144 -3.17 9.44 2.15
C LEU A 144 -2.18 10.58 1.89
N ASP A 145 -2.30 11.28 0.77
CA ASP A 145 -1.48 12.46 0.48
C ASP A 145 -1.84 13.63 1.41
N ALA A 146 -3.13 13.84 1.68
CA ALA A 146 -3.57 14.81 2.68
C ALA A 146 -3.06 14.44 4.09
N LEU A 147 -3.10 13.16 4.46
CA LEU A 147 -2.53 12.68 5.72
C LEU A 147 -1.01 12.86 5.79
N ALA A 148 -0.29 12.54 4.71
CA ALA A 148 1.15 12.74 4.57
C ALA A 148 1.57 14.19 4.84
N THR A 149 0.77 15.17 4.37
CA THR A 149 1.07 16.58 4.61
C THR A 149 0.79 17.06 6.04
N ARG A 150 -0.12 16.39 6.77
CA ARG A 150 -0.51 16.81 8.13
C ARG A 150 0.17 15.99 9.24
N CYS A 151 0.53 14.76 8.96
CA CYS A 151 1.20 13.85 9.87
C CYS A 151 2.70 13.84 9.54
N SER A 152 3.49 14.71 10.16
CA SER A 152 4.94 14.66 10.05
C SER A 152 5.54 13.52 10.89
N GLY A 153 6.51 12.80 10.33
CA GLY A 153 7.33 11.82 11.05
C GLY A 153 6.78 10.39 11.04
N ALA A 154 7.16 9.61 12.06
CA ALA A 154 6.94 8.17 12.09
C ALA A 154 5.49 7.72 12.40
N GLY A 155 4.64 8.62 12.90
CA GLY A 155 3.32 8.27 13.46
C GLY A 155 2.34 7.63 12.47
N ILE A 156 2.44 7.96 11.18
CA ILE A 156 1.54 7.41 10.15
C ILE A 156 1.89 5.97 9.74
N PHE A 157 3.13 5.52 9.94
CA PHE A 157 3.54 4.17 9.54
C PHE A 157 2.86 3.09 10.38
N LEU A 158 2.57 3.34 11.65
CA LEU A 158 1.95 2.34 12.52
C LEU A 158 0.50 1.99 12.10
N PRO A 159 -0.39 2.97 11.84
CA PRO A 159 -1.70 2.67 11.26
C PRO A 159 -1.61 1.97 9.90
N LEU A 160 -0.69 2.41 9.01
CA LEU A 160 -0.52 1.77 7.70
C LEU A 160 -0.02 0.33 7.81
N LEU A 161 0.91 0.07 8.74
CA LEU A 161 1.41 -1.27 9.06
C LEU A 161 0.27 -2.17 9.54
N LEU A 162 -0.63 -1.64 10.37
CA LEU A 162 -1.81 -2.39 10.84
C LEU A 162 -2.75 -2.73 9.68
N ILE A 163 -2.97 -1.78 8.76
CA ILE A 163 -3.80 -2.00 7.56
C ILE A 163 -3.19 -3.08 6.66
N SER A 164 -1.91 -2.97 6.32
CA SER A 164 -1.24 -3.92 5.44
C SER A 164 -1.10 -5.31 6.09
N SER A 165 -0.81 -5.37 7.39
CA SER A 165 -0.76 -6.64 8.13
C SER A 165 -2.14 -7.28 8.23
N GLY A 166 -3.18 -6.48 8.49
CA GLY A 166 -4.55 -6.96 8.50
C GLY A 166 -5.01 -7.46 7.13
N ALA A 167 -4.61 -6.78 6.05
CA ALA A 167 -4.83 -7.24 4.69
C ALA A 167 -4.12 -8.58 4.46
N SER A 168 -2.86 -8.73 4.89
CA SER A 168 -2.13 -10.02 4.83
C SER A 168 -2.92 -11.16 5.47
N VAL A 169 -3.46 -10.94 6.69
CA VAL A 169 -4.29 -11.95 7.38
C VAL A 169 -5.56 -12.26 6.60
N ALA A 170 -6.29 -11.24 6.13
CA ALA A 170 -7.51 -11.44 5.37
C ALA A 170 -7.28 -12.20 4.05
N LEU A 171 -6.19 -11.88 3.34
CA LEU A 171 -5.79 -12.56 2.10
C LEU A 171 -5.42 -14.03 2.35
N LEU A 172 -4.80 -14.33 3.49
CA LEU A 172 -4.46 -15.70 3.89
C LEU A 172 -5.72 -16.52 4.17
N VAL A 173 -6.66 -15.96 4.94
CA VAL A 173 -7.94 -16.59 5.26
C VAL A 173 -8.79 -16.82 4.00
N SER A 174 -8.68 -15.92 3.02
CA SER A 174 -9.29 -16.06 1.70
C SER A 174 -8.62 -17.12 0.80
N GLY A 175 -7.68 -17.90 1.33
CA GLY A 175 -7.06 -19.02 0.62
C GLY A 175 -5.86 -18.66 -0.27
N SER A 176 -5.38 -17.42 -0.28
CA SER A 176 -4.22 -17.02 -1.09
C SER A 176 -2.98 -16.74 -0.25
N MET A 177 -2.17 -17.79 -0.03
CA MET A 177 -0.90 -17.69 0.70
C MET A 177 0.07 -16.71 0.02
N VAL A 178 0.15 -16.71 -1.32
CA VAL A 178 1.07 -15.84 -2.07
C VAL A 178 0.70 -14.37 -1.86
N LEU A 179 -0.57 -13.99 -2.03
CA LEU A 179 -1.00 -12.61 -1.83
C LEU A 179 -0.84 -12.16 -0.37
N ALA A 180 -1.07 -13.07 0.58
CA ALA A 180 -0.81 -12.79 2.00
C ALA A 180 0.66 -12.47 2.26
N LEU A 181 1.58 -13.24 1.69
CA LEU A 181 3.03 -13.00 1.82
C LEU A 181 3.43 -11.67 1.17
N LEU A 182 2.88 -11.33 0.01
CA LEU A 182 3.15 -10.05 -0.66
C LEU A 182 2.58 -8.84 0.15
N ALA A 183 1.42 -8.97 0.80
CA ALA A 183 0.97 -7.97 1.76
C ALA A 183 1.89 -7.88 3.00
N GLY A 184 2.47 -9.01 3.41
CA GLY A 184 3.51 -9.09 4.43
C GLY A 184 4.79 -8.34 4.04
N VAL A 185 5.20 -8.43 2.76
CA VAL A 185 6.32 -7.68 2.19
C VAL A 185 6.11 -6.16 2.34
N LEU A 186 4.93 -5.66 1.95
CA LEU A 186 4.58 -4.24 2.13
C LEU A 186 4.61 -3.84 3.61
N SER A 187 4.11 -4.72 4.49
CA SER A 187 4.12 -4.51 5.95
C SER A 187 5.55 -4.41 6.49
N ALA A 188 6.46 -5.29 6.06
CA ALA A 188 7.86 -5.25 6.44
C ALA A 188 8.55 -3.96 5.97
N ALA A 189 8.27 -3.52 4.74
CA ALA A 189 8.79 -2.26 4.20
C ALA A 189 8.25 -1.03 4.98
N LEU A 190 6.95 -1.02 5.33
CA LEU A 190 6.35 0.03 6.15
C LEU A 190 6.94 0.07 7.58
N ALA A 191 7.15 -1.10 8.21
CA ALA A 191 7.79 -1.20 9.51
C ALA A 191 9.22 -0.66 9.48
N ALA A 192 10.00 -1.05 8.46
CA ALA A 192 11.35 -0.53 8.24
C ALA A 192 11.37 1.00 8.07
N CYS A 193 10.46 1.55 7.25
CA CYS A 193 10.32 2.99 7.09
C CYS A 193 9.96 3.67 8.42
N GLY A 194 9.03 3.10 9.19
CA GLY A 194 8.64 3.62 10.50
C GLY A 194 9.79 3.66 11.49
N LEU A 195 10.59 2.59 11.58
CA LEU A 195 11.77 2.51 12.44
C LEU A 195 12.84 3.54 12.06
N VAL A 196 13.11 3.69 10.76
CA VAL A 196 14.08 4.68 10.27
C VAL A 196 13.56 6.10 10.49
N ALA A 197 12.30 6.39 10.18
CA ALA A 197 11.67 7.69 10.39
C ALA A 197 11.62 8.08 11.88
N TRP A 198 11.51 7.10 12.78
CA TRP A 198 11.57 7.34 14.23
C TRP A 198 12.96 7.82 14.68
N ARG A 199 14.03 7.29 14.07
CA ARG A 199 15.41 7.70 14.36
C ARG A 199 15.86 8.94 13.58
N VAL A 200 15.31 9.14 12.39
CA VAL A 200 15.66 10.24 11.49
C VAL A 200 14.38 10.98 11.09
N PRO A 201 13.93 11.97 11.88
CA PRO A 201 12.66 12.68 11.64
C PRO A 201 12.56 13.41 10.29
N ALA A 202 13.70 13.67 9.64
CA ALA A 202 13.75 14.22 8.28
C ALA A 202 13.19 13.25 7.21
N ILE A 203 13.17 11.96 7.50
CA ILE A 203 12.52 10.94 6.68
C ILE A 203 11.08 10.82 7.19
N GLY A 204 10.15 11.33 6.40
CA GLY A 204 8.71 11.26 6.68
C GLY A 204 7.96 10.68 5.50
N PHE A 205 6.73 10.23 5.75
CA PHE A 205 5.78 9.82 4.73
C PHE A 205 5.31 11.06 3.96
N GLY A 206 6.16 11.57 3.08
CA GLY A 206 5.91 12.77 2.28
C GLY A 206 5.26 12.47 0.93
N PRO A 207 5.20 13.47 0.04
CA PRO A 207 4.65 13.31 -1.30
C PRO A 207 5.37 12.17 -2.05
N GLY A 208 4.58 11.25 -2.61
CA GLY A 208 5.08 10.06 -3.33
C GLY A 208 4.89 8.76 -2.56
N GLY A 209 5.13 8.72 -1.24
CA GLY A 209 4.89 7.52 -0.41
C GLY A 209 3.48 6.92 -0.55
N PRO A 210 2.40 7.73 -0.56
CA PRO A 210 1.04 7.26 -0.80
C PRO A 210 0.85 6.44 -2.07
N SER A 211 1.58 6.75 -3.15
CA SER A 211 1.41 6.07 -4.44
C SER A 211 1.69 4.58 -4.35
N ILE A 212 2.80 4.22 -3.69
CA ILE A 212 3.23 2.84 -3.52
C ILE A 212 2.22 2.08 -2.67
N VAL A 213 1.84 2.64 -1.51
CA VAL A 213 0.91 1.99 -0.58
C VAL A 213 -0.44 1.74 -1.23
N VAL A 214 -1.00 2.74 -1.93
CA VAL A 214 -2.30 2.59 -2.60
C VAL A 214 -2.22 1.60 -3.75
N VAL A 215 -1.21 1.69 -4.62
CA VAL A 215 -1.09 0.79 -5.78
C VAL A 215 -0.89 -0.65 -5.35
N VAL A 216 0.03 -0.91 -4.42
CA VAL A 216 0.29 -2.28 -3.95
C VAL A 216 -0.92 -2.84 -3.20
N LEU A 217 -1.47 -2.10 -2.23
CA LEU A 217 -2.61 -2.58 -1.45
C LEU A 217 -3.85 -2.80 -2.33
N ALA A 218 -4.16 -1.87 -3.23
CA ALA A 218 -5.28 -2.02 -4.17
C ALA A 218 -5.06 -3.22 -5.10
N SER A 219 -3.86 -3.40 -5.64
CA SER A 219 -3.56 -4.56 -6.51
C SER A 219 -3.80 -5.87 -5.77
N LEU A 220 -3.28 -6.02 -4.55
CA LEU A 220 -3.45 -7.22 -3.75
C LEU A 220 -4.92 -7.51 -3.41
N LEU A 221 -5.67 -6.49 -2.96
CA LEU A 221 -7.07 -6.64 -2.60
C LEU A 221 -7.95 -6.93 -3.82
N LEU A 222 -7.70 -6.27 -4.96
CA LEU A 222 -8.46 -6.48 -6.18
C LEU A 222 -8.17 -7.84 -6.80
N ILE A 223 -6.91 -8.28 -6.84
CA ILE A 223 -6.59 -9.63 -7.30
C ILE A 223 -7.33 -10.64 -6.44
N ASN A 224 -7.27 -10.52 -5.11
CA ASN A 224 -7.96 -11.49 -4.27
C ASN A 224 -9.49 -11.43 -4.44
N ARG A 225 -10.07 -10.25 -4.57
CA ARG A 225 -11.50 -10.09 -4.82
C ARG A 225 -11.97 -10.77 -6.11
N PHE A 226 -11.20 -10.63 -7.19
CA PHE A 226 -11.58 -11.15 -8.50
C PHE A 226 -11.15 -12.61 -8.71
N TYR A 227 -10.14 -13.09 -7.99
CA TYR A 227 -9.50 -14.40 -8.27
C TYR A 227 -9.40 -15.35 -7.05
N ALA A 228 -9.71 -14.91 -5.82
CA ALA A 228 -9.62 -15.73 -4.60
C ALA A 228 -10.74 -15.42 -3.57
N GLU A 229 -11.92 -15.02 -4.05
CA GLU A 229 -13.19 -14.93 -3.31
C GLU A 229 -13.26 -13.97 -2.11
N LEU A 230 -12.30 -13.04 -1.94
CA LEU A 230 -12.38 -12.07 -0.83
C LEU A 230 -13.69 -11.27 -0.87
N PRO A 231 -14.48 -11.19 0.21
CA PRO A 231 -15.74 -10.45 0.21
C PRO A 231 -15.56 -8.97 -0.16
N SER A 232 -16.47 -8.44 -0.98
CA SER A 232 -16.47 -7.02 -1.37
C SER A 232 -16.50 -6.08 -0.15
N GLY A 233 -17.16 -6.51 0.93
CA GLY A 233 -17.20 -5.78 2.21
C GLY A 233 -15.82 -5.63 2.84
N SER A 234 -14.99 -6.68 2.84
CA SER A 234 -13.62 -6.62 3.34
C SER A 234 -12.75 -5.67 2.52
N VAL A 235 -12.88 -5.71 1.19
CA VAL A 235 -12.17 -4.77 0.28
C VAL A 235 -12.57 -3.32 0.58
N ALA A 236 -13.86 -3.04 0.72
CA ALA A 236 -14.36 -1.69 1.00
C ALA A 236 -13.86 -1.19 2.37
N LEU A 237 -13.87 -2.05 3.40
CA LEU A 237 -13.37 -1.71 4.73
C LEU A 237 -11.86 -1.40 4.72
N PHE A 238 -11.05 -2.19 4.02
CA PHE A 238 -9.62 -1.88 3.86
C PHE A 238 -9.38 -0.60 3.04
N ALA A 239 -10.20 -0.33 2.02
CA ALA A 239 -10.11 0.89 1.23
C ALA A 239 -10.43 2.15 2.05
N VAL A 240 -11.38 2.05 2.99
CA VAL A 240 -11.77 3.16 3.88
C VAL A 240 -10.90 3.25 5.14
N ALA A 241 -10.22 2.17 5.56
CA ALA A 241 -9.40 2.14 6.77
C ALA A 241 -8.38 3.31 6.87
N PRO A 242 -7.67 3.71 5.79
CA PRO A 242 -6.82 4.90 5.83
C PRO A 242 -7.53 6.19 6.26
N ALA A 243 -8.83 6.34 6.00
CA ALA A 243 -9.60 7.50 6.43
C ALA A 243 -9.76 7.54 7.96
N ALA A 244 -9.78 6.40 8.65
CA ALA A 244 -9.86 6.35 10.10
C ALA A 244 -8.62 6.96 10.79
N VAL A 245 -7.50 7.10 10.08
CA VAL A 245 -6.30 7.80 10.59
C VAL A 245 -6.61 9.27 10.92
N TRP A 246 -7.62 9.88 10.27
CA TRP A 246 -8.07 11.23 10.58
C TRP A 246 -8.58 11.42 12.02
N PHE A 247 -9.01 10.36 12.70
CA PHE A 247 -9.41 10.45 14.11
C PHE A 247 -8.29 11.00 15.00
N GLY A 248 -7.03 10.67 14.72
CA GLY A 248 -5.87 11.21 15.43
C GLY A 248 -5.64 12.72 15.20
N GLN A 249 -6.35 13.32 14.24
CA GLN A 249 -6.25 14.73 13.86
C GLN A 249 -7.49 15.55 14.24
N LEU A 250 -8.48 14.96 14.92
CA LEU A 250 -9.70 15.64 15.34
C LEU A 250 -9.48 16.45 16.63
N GLY A 251 -10.03 17.67 16.67
CA GLY A 251 -10.25 18.52 17.84
C GLY A 251 -9.21 18.39 18.97
N THR A 252 -9.66 17.93 20.14
CA THR A 252 -8.86 17.80 21.37
C THR A 252 -7.71 16.82 21.23
N ILE A 253 -7.78 15.82 20.34
CA ILE A 253 -6.69 14.84 20.14
C ILE A 253 -5.54 15.51 19.38
N ARG A 254 -5.83 16.41 18.45
CA ARG A 254 -4.83 17.12 17.65
C ARG A 254 -3.83 17.93 18.50
N SER A 255 -4.26 18.47 19.64
CA SER A 255 -3.41 19.23 20.56
C SER A 255 -2.61 18.35 21.53
N ARG A 256 -2.87 17.04 21.58
CA ARG A 256 -2.14 16.10 22.44
C ARG A 256 -0.77 15.74 21.86
N ALA A 257 0.04 15.10 22.70
CA ALA A 257 1.37 14.62 22.33
C ALA A 257 1.31 13.71 21.07
N PRO A 258 2.37 13.70 20.23
CA PRO A 258 2.40 12.90 18.99
C PRO A 258 2.05 11.42 19.17
N TRP A 259 2.51 10.79 20.26
CA TRP A 259 2.25 9.38 20.52
C TRP A 259 0.76 9.09 20.80
N ILE A 260 0.04 10.01 21.46
CA ILE A 260 -1.41 9.88 21.72
C ILE A 260 -2.18 9.96 20.40
N ARG A 261 -1.79 10.87 19.50
CA ARG A 261 -2.40 11.01 18.17
C ARG A 261 -2.23 9.73 17.35
N THR A 262 -1.02 9.16 17.37
CA THR A 262 -0.72 7.88 16.70
C THR A 262 -1.55 6.75 17.29
N LEU A 263 -1.62 6.61 18.63
CA LEU A 263 -2.41 5.56 19.27
C LEU A 263 -3.90 5.69 18.94
N ALA A 264 -4.46 6.90 18.99
CA ALA A 264 -5.85 7.15 18.63
C ALA A 264 -6.14 6.79 17.17
N ALA A 265 -5.25 7.17 16.24
CA ALA A 265 -5.36 6.80 14.83
C ALA A 265 -5.26 5.27 14.63
N THR A 266 -4.32 4.60 15.28
CA THR A 266 -4.15 3.14 15.21
C THR A 266 -5.37 2.42 15.77
N ALA A 267 -5.90 2.86 16.91
CA ALA A 267 -7.11 2.29 17.50
C ALA A 267 -8.34 2.47 16.60
N ALA A 268 -8.48 3.65 15.96
CA ALA A 268 -9.56 3.88 15.00
C ALA A 268 -9.45 3.00 13.76
N VAL A 269 -8.23 2.76 13.26
CA VAL A 269 -7.95 1.85 12.13
C VAL A 269 -8.19 0.39 12.47
N LEU A 270 -8.01 -0.02 13.72
CA LEU A 270 -8.24 -1.39 14.15
C LEU A 270 -9.68 -1.84 13.90
N VAL A 271 -10.66 -0.95 14.03
CA VAL A 271 -12.09 -1.27 13.83
C VAL A 271 -12.39 -1.76 12.40
N PRO A 272 -12.16 -0.98 11.32
CA PRO A 272 -12.41 -1.47 9.97
C PRO A 272 -11.53 -2.66 9.59
N VAL A 273 -10.29 -2.74 10.08
CA VAL A 273 -9.40 -3.89 9.83
C VAL A 273 -9.95 -5.17 10.46
N ALA A 274 -10.35 -5.13 11.74
CA ALA A 274 -10.91 -6.27 12.44
C ALA A 274 -12.24 -6.74 11.80
N LEU A 275 -13.10 -5.79 11.42
CA LEU A 275 -14.33 -6.11 10.69
C LEU A 275 -14.04 -6.75 9.32
N ALA A 276 -13.05 -6.25 8.58
CA ALA A 276 -12.67 -6.79 7.28
C ALA A 276 -12.15 -8.23 7.40
N ILE A 277 -11.35 -8.51 8.42
CA ILE A 277 -10.86 -9.87 8.74
C ILE A 277 -12.03 -10.75 9.16
N GLY A 278 -12.93 -10.28 10.04
CA GLY A 278 -14.10 -11.03 10.48
C GLY A 278 -15.01 -11.43 9.32
N LEU A 279 -15.24 -10.53 8.35
CA LEU A 279 -15.97 -10.84 7.13
C LEU A 279 -15.25 -11.87 6.24
N ALA A 280 -13.92 -11.79 6.14
CA ALA A 280 -13.14 -12.77 5.39
C ALA A 280 -13.21 -14.16 6.04
N VAL A 281 -13.14 -14.24 7.38
CA VAL A 281 -13.30 -15.48 8.14
C VAL A 281 -14.71 -16.05 7.98
N ALA A 282 -15.74 -15.21 8.06
CA ALA A 282 -17.13 -15.65 7.91
C ALA A 282 -17.46 -16.16 6.50
N ALA A 283 -16.71 -15.73 5.49
CA ALA A 283 -16.85 -16.20 4.11
C ALA A 283 -15.97 -17.41 3.79
N MET A 284 -15.15 -17.88 4.74
CA MET A 284 -14.27 -19.03 4.52
C MET A 284 -15.11 -20.29 4.25
N PRO A 285 -14.87 -21.04 3.17
CA PRO A 285 -15.60 -22.28 2.89
C PRO A 285 -15.43 -23.27 4.04
N SER A 286 -16.54 -23.82 4.54
CA SER A 286 -16.50 -24.94 5.49
C SER A 286 -16.01 -26.18 4.74
N TYR A 287 -14.72 -26.49 4.84
CA TYR A 287 -14.21 -27.77 4.38
C TYR A 287 -14.75 -28.85 5.33
N GLU A 288 -15.77 -29.57 4.89
CA GLU A 288 -16.14 -30.86 5.49
C GLU A 288 -14.98 -31.83 5.20
N TYR A 289 -14.18 -32.10 6.22
CA TYR A 289 -13.09 -33.09 6.18
C TYR A 289 -13.62 -34.47 6.56
#